data_AF-A0A919YKJ3-F1
#
_entry.id   AF-A0A919YKJ3-F1
#
_cell.length_a   1.000
_cell.length_b   1.000
_cell.length_c   1.000
_cell.angle_alpha   90.00
_cell.angle_beta   90.00
_cell.angle_gamma   90.00
#
_symmetry.space_group_name_H-M   'P 1'
#
loop_
_entity.id
_entity.type
_entity.pdbx_description
1 polymer ?
#
loop_
_entity_poly.entity_id
_entity_poly.type
_entity_poly.pdbx_seq_one_letter_code
_entity_poly.pdbx_strand_id
1 'polypeptide(L)'
;MRWFGNKTSKDLVWKAKEAREEELEVYMDVMKAQSEWERARHYFEEAVGEEQIDYAIYMLEAAELKYQMHLKAAKRLKINSMRLPLHHSAEA
;
A
#
# COMPACT_ATOMS: atom_id res chain seq x y z
N MET A 1 6.86 -45.43 -15.68
CA MET A 1 6.82 -44.35 -16.69
C MET A 1 6.55 -43.03 -15.98
N ARG A 2 7.55 -42.13 -15.89
CA ARG A 2 7.39 -40.83 -15.21
C ARG A 2 6.93 -39.80 -16.25
N TRP A 3 5.64 -39.52 -16.26
CA TRP A 3 5.05 -38.41 -16.99
C TRP A 3 5.38 -37.11 -16.23
N PHE A 4 6.57 -36.54 -16.45
CA PHE A 4 6.84 -35.18 -15.96
C PHE A 4 6.17 -34.18 -16.87
N GLY A 5 5.05 -33.62 -16.40
CA GLY A 5 4.39 -32.49 -17.04
C GLY A 5 5.30 -31.27 -16.98
N ASN A 6 5.84 -30.87 -18.13
CA ASN A 6 6.43 -29.56 -18.30
C ASN A 6 5.29 -28.54 -18.16
N LYS A 7 5.18 -27.90 -16.98
CA LYS A 7 4.35 -26.70 -16.84
C LYS A 7 4.78 -25.71 -17.92
N THR A 8 3.83 -25.28 -18.73
CA THR A 8 4.05 -24.45 -19.89
C THR A 8 4.67 -23.12 -19.47
N SER A 9 5.72 -22.68 -20.19
CA SER A 9 6.46 -21.45 -19.88
C SER A 9 5.56 -20.21 -19.78
N LYS A 10 4.39 -20.22 -20.42
CA LYS A 10 3.37 -19.17 -20.35
C LYS A 10 2.72 -19.03 -18.97
N ASP A 11 2.46 -20.13 -18.26
CA ASP A 11 1.79 -20.10 -16.95
C ASP A 11 2.69 -19.47 -15.88
N LEU A 12 4.00 -19.70 -15.99
CA LEU A 12 5.00 -19.10 -15.10
C LEU A 12 5.11 -17.59 -15.33
N VAL A 13 5.05 -17.16 -16.59
CA VAL A 13 5.08 -15.73 -16.96
C VAL A 13 3.82 -15.01 -16.47
N TRP A 14 2.64 -15.61 -16.63
CA TRP A 14 1.39 -15.01 -16.14
C TRP A 14 1.39 -14.88 -14.61
N LYS A 15 1.76 -15.93 -13.89
CA LYS A 15 1.88 -15.89 -12.41
C LYS A 15 2.89 -14.85 -11.92
N ALA A 16 4.02 -14.71 -12.62
CA ALA A 16 5.00 -13.68 -12.28
C ALA A 16 4.46 -12.26 -12.52
N LYS A 17 3.65 -12.07 -13.57
CA LYS A 17 2.98 -10.79 -13.83
C LYS A 17 1.93 -10.47 -12.76
N GLU A 18 1.07 -11.43 -12.41
CA GLU A 18 0.06 -11.26 -11.35
C GLU A 18 0.71 -10.91 -10.02
N ALA A 19 1.77 -11.63 -9.61
CA ALA A 19 2.49 -11.33 -8.37
C ALA A 19 3.08 -9.91 -8.37
N ARG A 20 3.60 -9.44 -9.52
CA ARG A 20 4.13 -8.09 -9.65
C ARG A 20 3.04 -7.02 -9.56
N GLU A 21 1.87 -7.28 -10.15
CA GLU A 21 0.71 -6.39 -10.07
C GLU A 21 0.23 -6.27 -8.62
N GLU A 22 0.13 -7.39 -7.90
CA GLU A 22 -0.23 -7.43 -6.48
C GLU A 22 0.79 -6.65 -5.62
N GLU A 23 2.09 -6.81 -5.89
CA GLU A 23 3.14 -6.04 -5.21
C GLU A 23 3.00 -4.52 -5.45
N LEU A 24 2.66 -4.11 -6.68
CA LEU A 24 2.43 -2.72 -7.04
C LEU A 24 1.18 -2.15 -6.36
N GLU A 25 0.08 -2.90 -6.34
CA GLU A 25 -1.17 -2.50 -5.69
C GLU A 25 -0.95 -2.28 -4.19
N VAL A 26 -0.31 -3.22 -3.50
CA VAL A 26 -0.03 -3.10 -2.07
C VAL A 26 0.91 -1.93 -1.77
N TYR A 27 1.87 -1.64 -2.65
CA TYR A 27 2.72 -0.47 -2.52
C TYR A 27 1.93 0.84 -2.68
N MET A 28 1.07 0.93 -3.70
CA MET A 28 0.22 2.11 -3.92
C MET A 28 -0.71 2.35 -2.74
N ASP A 29 -1.27 1.29 -2.17
CA ASP A 29 -2.09 1.33 -0.96
C ASP A 29 -1.33 1.89 0.24
N VAL A 30 -0.09 1.46 0.46
CA VAL A 30 0.79 2.00 1.52
C VAL A 30 1.02 3.49 1.32
N MET A 31 1.36 3.92 0.09
CA MET A 31 1.61 5.33 -0.22
C MET A 31 0.35 6.19 -0.02
N LYS A 32 -0.81 5.68 -0.46
CA LYS A 32 -2.08 6.37 -0.27
C LYS A 32 -2.44 6.50 1.20
N ALA A 33 -2.32 5.43 1.98
CA ALA A 33 -2.62 5.45 3.40
C ALA A 33 -1.65 6.35 4.19
N GLN A 34 -0.38 6.42 3.78
CA GLN A 34 0.57 7.37 4.34
C GLN A 34 0.14 8.82 4.08
N SER A 35 -0.21 9.16 2.85
CA SER A 35 -0.67 10.51 2.50
C SER A 35 -1.95 10.89 3.26
N GLU A 36 -2.89 9.95 3.42
CA GLU A 36 -4.09 10.15 4.23
C GLU A 36 -3.77 10.40 5.71
N TRP A 37 -2.80 9.67 6.27
CA TRP A 37 -2.33 9.86 7.65
C TRP A 37 -1.63 11.21 7.84
N GLU A 38 -0.75 11.61 6.90
CA GLU A 38 -0.10 12.93 6.94
C GLU A 38 -1.13 14.07 6.88
N ARG A 39 -2.15 13.94 6.04
CA ARG A 39 -3.26 14.90 5.96
C ARG A 39 -4.07 14.94 7.26
N ALA A 40 -4.40 13.79 7.85
CA ALA A 40 -5.13 13.74 9.12
C ALA A 40 -4.33 14.37 10.26
N ARG A 41 -3.00 14.16 10.26
CA ARG A 41 -2.08 14.80 11.22
C ARG A 41 -2.08 16.32 11.08
N HIS A 42 -2.01 16.84 9.85
CA HIS A 42 -2.10 18.29 9.61
C HIS A 42 -3.45 18.86 10.06
N TYR A 43 -4.54 18.16 9.81
CA TYR A 43 -5.86 18.57 10.30
C TYR A 43 -5.92 18.62 11.83
N PHE A 44 -5.29 17.67 12.52
CA PHE A 44 -5.16 17.69 13.99
C PHE A 44 -4.29 18.86 14.48
N GLU A 45 -3.19 19.18 13.80
CA GLU A 45 -2.31 20.31 14.14
C GLU A 45 -3.02 21.66 14.02
N GLU A 46 -3.99 21.79 13.11
CA GLU A 46 -4.74 23.03 12.85
C GLU A 46 -6.06 23.15 13.63
N ALA A 47 -6.52 22.07 14.29
CA ALA A 47 -7.81 22.04 14.96
C ALA A 47 -7.87 23.03 16.16
N VAL A 48 -8.86 23.93 16.14
CA VAL A 48 -9.05 24.96 17.18
C VAL A 48 -10.49 24.91 17.72
N GLY A 49 -10.72 24.05 18.70
CA GLY A 49 -12.00 23.87 19.38
C GLY A 49 -12.19 22.44 19.82
N GLU A 50 -12.84 22.22 20.96
CA GLU A 50 -12.98 20.89 21.59
C GLU A 50 -13.57 19.85 20.61
N GLU A 51 -14.68 20.17 19.95
CA GLU A 51 -15.31 19.28 18.95
C GLU A 51 -14.42 19.00 17.74
N GLN A 52 -13.66 20.01 17.28
CA GLN A 52 -12.75 19.86 16.14
C GLN A 52 -11.54 19.00 16.51
N ILE A 53 -11.04 19.13 17.74
CA ILE A 53 -9.93 18.33 18.28
C ILE A 53 -10.37 16.87 18.40
N ASP A 54 -11.54 16.59 18.98
CA ASP A 54 -12.06 15.23 19.11
C ASP A 54 -12.25 14.56 17.75
N TYR A 55 -12.82 15.29 16.79
CA TYR A 55 -12.96 14.80 15.42
C TYR A 55 -11.60 14.54 14.76
N ALA A 56 -10.63 15.45 14.94
CA ALA A 56 -9.30 15.29 14.37
C ALA A 56 -8.53 14.11 14.96
N ILE A 57 -8.67 13.85 16.27
CA ILE A 57 -8.10 12.66 16.94
C ILE A 57 -8.69 11.40 16.31
N TYR A 58 -10.01 11.30 16.21
CA TYR A 58 -10.68 10.15 15.62
C TYR A 58 -10.20 9.87 14.19
N MET A 59 -10.08 10.92 13.37
CA MET A 59 -9.62 10.80 11.99
C MET A 59 -8.15 10.37 11.91
N LEU A 60 -7.29 10.92 12.78
CA LEU A 60 -5.87 10.57 12.84
C LEU A 60 -5.67 9.10 13.25
N GLU A 61 -6.37 8.64 14.29
CA GLU A 61 -6.31 7.25 14.74
C GLU A 61 -6.78 6.27 13.66
N ALA A 62 -7.89 6.58 12.98
CA ALA A 62 -8.41 5.77 11.89
C ALA A 62 -7.42 5.69 10.72
N ALA A 63 -6.81 6.81 10.34
CA ALA A 63 -5.82 6.87 9.27
C ALA A 63 -4.54 6.12 9.65
N GLU A 64 -4.08 6.23 10.90
CA GLU A 64 -2.92 5.50 11.39
C GLU A 64 -3.17 3.99 11.37
N LEU A 65 -4.32 3.53 11.88
CA LEU A 65 -4.67 2.11 11.88
C LEU A 65 -4.68 1.55 10.46
N LYS A 66 -5.30 2.27 9.51
CA LYS A 66 -5.32 1.90 8.10
C LYS A 66 -3.90 1.82 7.53
N TYR A 67 -3.06 2.81 7.77
CA TYR A 67 -1.67 2.81 7.33
C TYR A 67 -0.89 1.61 7.88
N GLN A 68 -1.03 1.31 9.18
CA GLN A 68 -0.42 0.15 9.81
C GLN A 68 -0.90 -1.18 9.19
N MET A 69 -2.17 -1.30 8.82
CA MET A 69 -2.70 -2.48 8.14
C MET A 69 -2.03 -2.70 6.78
N HIS A 70 -1.88 -1.65 5.98
CA HIS A 70 -1.20 -1.72 4.69
C HIS A 70 0.31 -2.01 4.85
N LEU A 71 0.98 -1.41 5.84
CA LEU A 71 2.37 -1.75 6.16
C LEU A 71 2.54 -3.23 6.55
N LYS A 72 1.59 -3.80 7.30
CA LYS A 72 1.58 -5.24 7.62
C LYS A 72 1.39 -6.08 6.36
N ALA A 73 0.55 -5.66 5.42
CA ALA A 73 0.38 -6.34 4.12
C ALA A 73 1.68 -6.33 3.29
N ALA A 74 2.31 -5.15 3.16
CA ALA A 74 3.58 -5.03 2.45
C ALA A 74 4.70 -5.89 3.05
N LYS A 75 4.79 -5.94 4.39
CA LYS A 75 5.73 -6.82 5.10
C LYS A 75 5.51 -8.31 4.80
N ARG A 76 4.25 -8.76 4.74
CA ARG A 76 3.92 -10.16 4.41
C ARG A 76 4.39 -10.53 3.00
N LEU A 77 4.27 -9.61 2.04
CA LEU A 77 4.72 -9.77 0.67
C LEU A 77 6.23 -9.54 0.49
N LYS A 78 6.96 -9.18 1.55
CA LYS A 78 8.40 -8.82 1.52
C LYS A 78 8.70 -7.72 0.49
N ILE A 79 7.74 -6.84 0.27
CA ILE A 79 7.90 -5.71 -0.64
C ILE A 79 9.00 -4.81 -0.09
N ASN A 80 10.01 -4.55 -0.91
CA ASN A 80 11.07 -3.60 -0.62
C ASN A 80 10.83 -2.37 -1.51
N SER A 81 10.69 -1.19 -0.89
CA SER A 81 10.49 0.07 -1.60
C SER A 81 11.59 0.38 -2.61
N MET A 82 12.80 -0.17 -2.45
CA MET A 82 13.91 0.00 -3.38
C MET A 82 13.81 -0.86 -4.66
N ARG A 83 12.90 -1.84 -4.70
CA ARG A 83 12.80 -2.83 -5.80
C ARG A 83 11.61 -2.61 -6.73
N LEU A 84 10.66 -1.76 -6.34
CA LEU A 84 9.52 -1.43 -7.17
C LEU A 84 9.89 -0.27 -8.11
N PRO A 85 9.52 -0.34 -9.40
CA PRO A 85 9.74 0.78 -10.30
C PRO A 85 9.00 1.99 -9.75
N LEU A 86 9.75 3.06 -9.47
CA LEU A 86 9.20 4.40 -9.30
C LEU A 86 8.47 4.69 -10.60
N HIS A 87 7.14 4.58 -10.61
CA HIS A 87 6.34 5.11 -11.70
C HIS A 87 6.55 6.63 -11.63
N HIS A 88 7.52 7.12 -12.40
CA HIS A 88 7.61 8.53 -12.74
C HIS A 88 6.20 8.98 -13.11
N SER A 89 5.75 10.04 -12.44
CA SER A 89 4.52 10.79 -12.68
C SER A 89 3.82 10.37 -13.97
N ALA A 90 2.67 9.71 -13.84
CA ALA A 90 1.69 9.70 -14.91
C ALA A 90 1.33 11.17 -15.17
N GLU A 91 2.01 11.71 -16.18
CA GLU A 91 1.58 12.67 -17.18
C GLU A 91 0.38 13.58 -16.83
N ALA A 92 0.65 14.89 -16.96
CA ALA A 92 -0.25 16.04 -17.14
C ALA A 92 -0.97 16.61 -15.90
#